data_AF-A0A1L7XK80-F1
#
_entry.id   AF-A0A1L7XK80-F1
#
_cell.length_a   1.000
_cell.length_b   1.000
_cell.length_c   1.000
_cell.angle_alpha   90.00
_cell.angle_beta   90.00
_cell.angle_gamma   90.00
#
_symmetry.space_group_name_H-M   'P 1'
#
loop_
_entity.id
_entity.type
_entity.pdbx_description
1 polymer ?
#
loop_
_entity_poly.entity_id
_entity_poly.type
_entity_poly.pdbx_seq_one_letter_code
_entity_poly.pdbx_strand_id
1 'polypeptide(L)'
;MLRFIDDNRQFPVFTQLATESGLTAHQDEQRTVKILDWQQASDEDPTLPPQIRHVEVTSLFTGLEPALRVIFAPLDIPSAATIQTINALMSHYSIPPAFLTERLQSVTRAYGRREFGNKRQGSWFHVLCKNINVEVDPRGIYRIVDPRKDFPTLSQSEGTWIRQAFFLSWGPGRGAETNTTLICFGAHPELEKRLEYLALHPSWTECVRSPFTMFVIVLDELFQVLDHQVWTVSDVFRDIEMKILRRAEAWDPGSQFDFVGLHNISKHITHLVESANALVYTADDIHIHSKELASPLDPASIQRTSIEIEYQKRLLQSVTLRLASLEKRVQNIVNLVIRLHMIPHPAKELTSSL
;
A
#
# COMPACT_ATOMS: atom_id res chain seq x y z
N MET A 1 -1.87 30.91 5.26
CA MET A 1 -0.62 30.44 4.63
C MET A 1 0.43 30.33 5.73
N LEU A 2 0.45 29.21 6.46
CA LEU A 2 1.35 28.99 7.59
C LEU A 2 2.71 28.51 7.08
N ARG A 3 3.78 29.26 7.37
CA ARG A 3 5.17 28.86 7.11
C ARG A 3 5.57 27.80 8.14
N PHE A 4 5.47 26.52 7.78
CA PHE A 4 6.08 25.39 8.51
C PHE A 4 7.53 25.13 8.05
N ILE A 5 8.26 26.17 7.62
CA ILE A 5 9.64 26.03 7.17
C ILE A 5 10.55 26.18 8.37
N ASP A 6 10.66 25.10 9.14
CA ASP A 6 11.91 24.79 9.82
C ASP A 6 12.17 23.29 9.60
N ASP A 7 12.75 22.98 8.43
CA ASP A 7 13.03 21.61 7.92
C ASP A 7 13.83 20.74 8.92
N ASN A 8 14.45 21.34 9.95
CA ASN A 8 15.31 20.66 10.91
C ASN A 8 14.63 20.29 12.25
N ARG A 9 13.38 20.70 12.52
CA ARG A 9 12.77 20.57 13.87
C ARG A 9 11.77 19.44 14.09
N GLN A 10 11.51 18.57 13.11
CA GLN A 10 10.44 17.55 13.22
C GLN A 10 10.92 16.13 13.57
N PHE A 11 12.22 15.82 13.46
CA PHE A 11 12.77 14.55 13.96
C PHE A 11 12.66 14.32 15.49
N PRO A 12 12.65 15.36 16.37
CA PRO A 12 12.51 15.16 17.81
C PRO A 12 11.19 14.48 18.18
N VAL A 13 10.08 14.83 17.53
CA VAL A 13 8.76 14.24 17.83
C VAL A 13 8.75 12.73 17.53
N PHE A 14 9.36 12.32 16.42
CA PHE A 14 9.42 10.92 16.04
C PHE A 14 10.29 10.08 17.00
N THR A 15 11.42 10.65 17.43
CA THR A 15 12.30 10.03 18.43
C THR A 15 11.65 10.01 19.82
N GLN A 16 10.91 11.06 20.15
CA GLN A 16 10.17 11.19 21.40
C GLN A 16 9.02 10.17 21.48
N LEU A 17 8.26 9.95 20.40
CA LEU A 17 7.21 8.92 20.35
C LEU A 17 7.76 7.50 20.60
N ALA A 18 8.94 7.18 20.08
CA ALA A 18 9.60 5.91 20.38
C ALA A 18 10.00 5.78 21.87
N THR A 19 10.41 6.90 22.48
CA THR A 19 10.87 6.95 23.87
C THR A 19 9.70 6.96 24.87
N GLU A 20 8.63 7.70 24.58
CA GLU A 20 7.40 7.78 25.39
C GLU A 20 6.61 6.47 25.42
N SER A 21 6.82 5.60 24.43
CA SER A 21 6.25 4.25 24.41
C SER A 21 6.82 3.33 25.51
N GLY A 22 7.80 3.78 26.30
CA GLY A 22 8.40 3.02 27.41
C GLY A 22 9.29 1.86 26.95
N LEU A 23 9.68 1.84 25.67
CA LEU A 23 10.42 0.75 25.05
C LEU A 23 11.93 1.05 25.12
N THR A 24 12.61 0.46 26.11
CA THR A 24 14.08 0.43 26.14
C THR A 24 14.58 -0.54 25.08
N ALA A 25 15.27 -0.02 24.05
CA ALA A 25 15.89 -0.83 23.01
C ALA A 25 16.86 -1.85 23.62
N HIS A 26 16.61 -3.14 23.39
CA HIS A 26 17.64 -4.15 23.62
C HIS A 26 18.73 -3.99 22.54
N GLN A 27 20.00 -4.09 22.93
CA GLN A 27 21.16 -3.74 22.10
C GLN A 27 21.33 -4.56 20.79
N ASP A 28 20.53 -5.61 20.59
CA ASP A 28 20.53 -6.50 19.40
C ASP A 28 19.44 -6.18 18.37
N GLU A 29 18.73 -5.08 18.53
CA GLU A 29 17.61 -4.73 17.66
C GLU A 29 18.03 -4.38 16.22
N GLN A 30 17.21 -4.82 15.27
CA GLN A 30 17.42 -4.97 13.82
C GLN A 30 18.05 -3.75 13.10
N ARG A 31 19.40 -3.66 13.14
CA ARG A 31 20.20 -2.66 12.39
C ARG A 31 20.46 -3.03 10.93
N THR A 32 19.91 -4.15 10.48
CA THR A 32 20.14 -4.65 9.12
C THR A 32 18.93 -4.39 8.23
N VAL A 33 19.18 -4.01 6.99
CA VAL A 33 18.16 -3.95 5.94
C VAL A 33 18.54 -4.88 4.80
N LYS A 34 17.52 -5.37 4.10
CA LYS A 34 17.70 -6.18 2.90
C LYS A 34 17.83 -5.24 1.70
N ILE A 35 18.85 -5.46 0.87
CA ILE A 35 19.13 -4.64 -0.30
C ILE A 35 19.34 -5.47 -1.57
N LEU A 36 19.10 -4.81 -2.70
CA LEU A 36 19.50 -5.23 -4.04
C LEU A 36 20.29 -4.08 -4.67
N ASP A 37 21.50 -4.35 -5.13
CA ASP A 37 22.39 -3.37 -5.75
C ASP A 37 22.81 -3.84 -7.16
N TRP A 38 22.64 -2.97 -8.15
CA TRP A 38 23.11 -3.22 -9.52
C TRP A 38 24.28 -2.29 -9.84
N GLN A 39 25.45 -2.89 -10.05
CA GLN A 39 26.63 -2.17 -10.52
C GLN A 39 26.53 -1.93 -12.03
N GLN A 40 27.09 -0.81 -12.50
CA GLN A 40 27.30 -0.63 -13.93
C GLN A 40 28.54 -1.45 -14.34
N ALA A 41 28.50 -2.07 -15.53
CA ALA A 41 29.40 -3.15 -15.96
C ALA A 41 30.89 -2.78 -16.15
N SER A 42 31.34 -1.63 -15.63
CA SER A 42 32.71 -1.14 -15.82
C SER A 42 33.73 -1.68 -14.82
N ASP A 43 33.33 -2.24 -13.66
CA ASP A 43 34.30 -2.52 -12.58
C ASP A 43 34.48 -3.99 -12.15
N GLU A 44 33.63 -4.96 -12.52
CA GLU A 44 33.88 -6.39 -12.23
C GLU A 44 32.95 -7.31 -13.04
N ASP A 45 33.34 -8.59 -13.14
CA ASP A 45 32.76 -9.65 -13.98
C ASP A 45 31.25 -9.49 -14.27
N PRO A 46 30.83 -9.16 -15.51
CA PRO A 46 29.44 -8.87 -15.89
C PRO A 46 28.49 -10.08 -15.75
N THR A 47 28.98 -11.21 -15.25
CA THR A 47 28.26 -12.46 -15.09
C THR A 47 27.67 -12.68 -13.70
N LEU A 48 28.04 -11.90 -12.68
CA LEU A 48 27.47 -12.06 -11.34
C LEU A 48 26.11 -11.34 -11.25
N PRO A 49 25.00 -12.08 -11.10
CA PRO A 49 23.70 -11.47 -10.91
C PRO A 49 23.70 -10.64 -9.62
N PRO A 50 22.93 -9.54 -9.55
CA PRO A 50 22.74 -8.78 -8.33
C PRO A 50 22.28 -9.73 -7.21
N GLN A 51 23.04 -9.78 -6.12
CA GLN A 51 22.72 -10.64 -4.98
C GLN A 51 21.93 -9.86 -3.94
N ILE A 52 20.92 -10.53 -3.36
CA ILE A 52 20.25 -10.07 -2.15
C ILE A 52 21.28 -10.06 -1.03
N ARG A 53 21.42 -8.92 -0.35
CA ARG A 53 22.30 -8.80 0.81
C ARG A 53 21.53 -8.25 2.00
N HIS A 54 21.81 -8.82 3.17
CA HIS A 54 21.45 -8.20 4.45
C HIS A 54 22.66 -7.41 4.92
N VAL A 55 22.51 -6.10 5.07
CA VAL A 55 23.61 -5.21 5.42
C VAL A 55 23.23 -4.31 6.58
N GLU A 56 24.22 -3.98 7.41
CA GLU A 56 24.03 -2.98 8.45
C GLU A 56 23.75 -1.63 7.79
N VAL A 57 22.77 -0.88 8.30
CA VAL A 57 22.35 0.40 7.69
C VAL A 57 23.50 1.40 7.63
N THR A 58 24.38 1.42 8.62
CA THR A 58 25.59 2.28 8.63
C THR A 58 26.55 1.95 7.49
N SER A 59 26.67 0.66 7.12
CA SER A 59 27.52 0.21 6.02
C SER A 59 26.96 0.55 4.63
N LEU A 60 25.65 0.83 4.50
CA LEU A 60 25.04 1.26 3.23
C LEU A 60 25.65 2.55 2.68
N PHE A 61 26.11 3.39 3.61
CA PHE A 61 26.59 4.74 3.33
C PHE A 61 28.09 4.77 3.04
N THR A 62 28.76 3.64 3.23
CA THR A 62 30.19 3.48 2.94
C THR A 62 30.38 2.79 1.60
N GLY A 63 30.99 3.47 0.63
CA GLY A 63 31.32 2.89 -0.68
C GLY A 63 30.87 3.75 -1.86
N LEU A 64 31.00 3.17 -3.06
CA LEU A 64 30.41 3.71 -4.29
C LEU A 64 28.93 3.35 -4.33
N GLU A 65 28.09 4.34 -4.64
CA GLU A 65 26.67 4.10 -4.85
C GLU A 65 26.47 3.35 -6.17
N PRO A 66 25.69 2.25 -6.19
CA PRO A 66 25.38 1.51 -7.40
C PRO A 66 24.48 2.34 -8.34
N ALA A 67 24.42 1.93 -9.61
CA ALA A 67 23.56 2.57 -10.61
C ALA A 67 22.07 2.43 -10.25
N LEU A 68 21.68 1.25 -9.72
CA LEU A 68 20.35 1.01 -9.15
C LEU A 68 20.50 0.40 -7.76
N ARG A 69 19.67 0.86 -6.82
CA ARG A 69 19.54 0.28 -5.47
C ARG A 69 18.08 0.13 -5.09
N VAL A 70 17.73 -1.00 -4.50
CA VAL A 70 16.45 -1.19 -3.79
C VAL A 70 16.76 -1.50 -2.33
N ILE A 71 16.10 -0.80 -1.42
CA ILE A 71 16.18 -1.03 0.03
C ILE A 71 14.80 -1.47 0.53
N PHE A 72 14.74 -2.65 1.14
CA PHE A 72 13.56 -3.10 1.87
C PHE A 72 13.74 -2.68 3.34
N ALA A 73 13.07 -1.59 3.69
CA ALA A 73 13.12 -1.00 5.01
C ALA A 73 11.96 -1.55 5.88
N PRO A 74 12.12 -1.59 7.21
CA PRO A 74 10.99 -1.84 8.10
C PRO A 74 9.89 -0.81 7.86
N LEU A 75 8.67 -1.13 8.27
CA LEU A 75 7.57 -0.17 8.21
C LEU A 75 7.97 1.11 8.94
N ASP A 76 7.63 2.26 8.36
CA ASP A 76 7.96 3.62 8.83
C ASP A 76 7.18 4.05 10.09
N ILE A 77 6.93 3.09 10.99
CA ILE A 77 6.37 3.30 12.33
C ILE A 77 7.53 3.24 13.33
N PRO A 78 7.69 4.27 14.17
CA PRO A 78 8.75 4.30 15.16
C PRO A 78 8.50 3.22 16.20
N SER A 79 9.48 2.34 16.36
CA SER A 79 9.58 1.41 17.49
C SER A 79 11.02 1.42 17.98
N ALA A 80 11.27 0.93 19.20
CA ALA A 80 12.65 0.75 19.68
C ALA A 80 13.51 0.01 18.64
N ALA A 81 12.93 -1.02 18.02
CA ALA A 81 13.63 -1.88 17.06
C ALA A 81 13.93 -1.22 15.71
N THR A 82 13.15 -0.22 15.29
CA THR A 82 13.21 0.34 13.93
C THR A 82 13.73 1.77 13.87
N ILE A 83 13.70 2.51 14.98
CA ILE A 83 13.96 3.96 15.01
C ILE A 83 15.36 4.33 14.49
N GLN A 84 16.39 3.56 14.85
CA GLN A 84 17.76 3.82 14.42
C GLN A 84 17.91 3.64 12.90
N THR A 85 17.37 2.54 12.37
CA THR A 85 17.34 2.24 10.94
C THR A 85 16.58 3.31 10.15
N ILE A 86 15.39 3.70 10.61
CA ILE A 86 14.57 4.73 9.95
C ILE A 86 15.31 6.08 9.96
N ASN A 87 15.83 6.52 11.11
CA ASN A 87 16.54 7.81 11.21
C ASN A 87 17.78 7.85 10.31
N ALA A 88 18.52 6.75 10.24
CA ALA A 88 19.71 6.66 9.39
C ALA A 88 19.36 6.76 7.89
N LEU A 89 18.32 6.04 7.44
CA LEU A 89 17.85 6.13 6.05
C LEU A 89 17.32 7.54 5.73
N MET A 90 16.51 8.12 6.61
CA MET A 90 15.94 9.45 6.43
C MET A 90 17.04 10.52 6.30
N SER A 91 18.04 10.45 7.18
CA SER A 91 19.16 11.38 7.18
C SER A 91 20.02 11.23 5.92
N HIS A 92 20.37 10.00 5.54
CA HIS A 92 21.23 9.74 4.39
C HIS A 92 20.58 10.14 3.06
N TYR A 93 19.33 9.72 2.85
CA TYR A 93 18.60 9.98 1.61
C TYR A 93 17.88 11.33 1.60
N SER A 94 18.08 12.15 2.64
CA SER A 94 17.41 13.45 2.82
C SER A 94 15.88 13.35 2.71
N ILE A 95 15.30 12.24 3.17
CA ILE A 95 13.85 12.02 3.13
C ILE A 95 13.18 13.12 3.96
N PRO A 96 12.20 13.86 3.40
CA PRO A 96 11.64 15.02 4.07
C PRO A 96 10.83 14.61 5.30
N PRO A 97 10.83 15.41 6.38
CA PRO A 97 10.01 15.13 7.57
C PRO A 97 8.50 15.02 7.30
N ALA A 98 8.03 15.64 6.21
CA ALA A 98 6.67 15.48 5.71
C ALA A 98 6.30 14.01 5.48
N PHE A 99 7.25 13.18 5.03
CA PHE A 99 7.05 11.73 4.84
C PHE A 99 6.59 11.04 6.14
N LEU A 100 7.24 11.33 7.27
CA LEU A 100 6.85 10.74 8.55
C LEU A 100 5.57 11.37 9.11
N THR A 101 5.37 12.67 8.86
CA THR A 101 4.15 13.37 9.26
C THR A 101 2.91 12.78 8.56
N GLU A 102 3.02 12.50 7.27
CA GLU A 102 2.00 11.82 6.46
C GLU A 102 1.62 10.47 7.08
N ARG A 103 2.61 9.66 7.47
CA ARG A 103 2.38 8.39 8.18
C ARG A 103 1.67 8.56 9.52
N LEU A 104 2.13 9.49 10.36
CA LEU A 104 1.55 9.73 11.69
C LEU A 104 0.10 10.21 11.60
N GLN A 105 -0.24 10.96 10.56
CA GLN A 105 -1.60 11.42 10.29
C GLN A 105 -2.47 10.37 9.58
N SER A 106 -1.92 9.19 9.28
CA SER A 106 -2.61 8.13 8.54
C SER A 106 -3.22 8.63 7.23
N VAL A 107 -2.50 9.46 6.49
CA VAL A 107 -3.01 9.98 5.22
C VAL A 107 -3.22 8.83 4.22
N THR A 108 -4.41 8.76 3.64
CA THR A 108 -4.72 7.75 2.62
C THR A 108 -4.14 8.14 1.26
N ARG A 109 -3.98 9.44 1.02
CA ARG A 109 -3.37 10.02 -0.20
C ARG A 109 -2.37 11.10 0.17
N ALA A 110 -1.13 10.90 -0.25
CA ALA A 110 -0.13 11.94 -0.39
C ALA A 110 0.85 11.53 -1.48
N TYR A 111 1.20 12.46 -2.36
CA TYR A 111 2.30 12.30 -3.29
C TYR A 111 3.20 13.53 -3.15
N GLY A 112 4.43 13.29 -2.76
CA GLY A 112 5.43 14.33 -2.59
C GLY A 112 6.53 14.22 -3.63
N ARG A 113 7.13 15.36 -3.94
CA ARG A 113 8.34 15.45 -4.74
C ARG A 113 9.19 16.61 -4.27
N ARG A 114 10.51 16.46 -4.36
CA ARG A 114 11.46 17.49 -3.94
C ARG A 114 12.76 17.34 -4.72
N GLU A 115 13.32 18.47 -5.12
CA GLU A 115 14.73 18.54 -5.48
C GLU A 115 15.54 18.75 -4.20
N PHE A 116 16.49 17.85 -3.98
CA PHE A 116 17.44 17.89 -2.89
C PHE A 116 18.75 18.55 -3.35
N GLY A 117 19.64 18.85 -2.41
CA GLY A 117 20.99 19.31 -2.73
C GLY A 117 21.69 18.36 -3.73
N ASN A 118 22.68 18.88 -4.46
CA ASN A 118 23.46 18.15 -5.47
C ASN A 118 22.65 17.68 -6.70
N LYS A 119 21.55 18.36 -7.04
CA LYS A 119 20.68 18.02 -8.19
C LYS A 119 20.05 16.61 -8.10
N ARG A 120 20.02 16.02 -6.90
CA ARG A 120 19.22 14.81 -6.67
C ARG A 120 17.76 15.21 -6.59
N GLN A 121 16.92 14.43 -7.22
CA GLN A 121 15.49 14.51 -7.14
C GLN A 121 14.98 13.37 -6.27
N GLY A 122 13.78 13.52 -5.74
CA GLY A 122 13.03 12.38 -5.27
C GLY A 122 11.54 12.62 -5.17
N SER A 123 10.83 11.52 -5.08
CA SER A 123 9.38 11.45 -4.99
C SER A 123 8.98 10.35 -4.01
N TRP A 124 7.83 10.54 -3.37
CA TRP A 124 7.34 9.58 -2.39
C TRP A 124 5.83 9.57 -2.31
N PHE A 125 5.30 8.47 -1.78
CA PHE A 125 3.91 8.36 -1.41
C PHE A 125 3.70 7.26 -0.37
N HIS A 126 2.62 7.37 0.37
CA HIS A 126 2.14 6.36 1.30
C HIS A 126 0.96 5.61 0.72
N VAL A 127 0.84 4.35 1.13
CA VAL A 127 -0.32 3.52 0.84
C VAL A 127 -0.94 3.08 2.15
N LEU A 128 -2.25 3.30 2.23
CA LEU A 128 -3.11 2.76 3.27
C LEU A 128 -4.26 2.01 2.59
N CYS A 129 -4.17 0.68 2.60
CA CYS A 129 -5.19 -0.20 2.04
C CYS A 129 -5.86 -0.99 3.15
N LYS A 130 -7.19 -1.11 3.11
CA LYS A 130 -7.89 -1.98 4.03
C LYS A 130 -7.45 -3.43 3.79
N ASN A 131 -7.04 -4.10 4.87
CA ASN A 131 -6.80 -5.54 4.85
C ASN A 131 -8.13 -6.25 5.13
N ILE A 132 -8.32 -7.42 4.52
CA ILE A 132 -9.48 -8.30 4.65
C ILE A 132 -8.96 -9.72 4.87
N ASN A 133 -8.90 -10.14 6.13
CA ASN A 133 -8.52 -11.51 6.51
C ASN A 133 -9.77 -12.37 6.56
N VAL A 134 -9.73 -13.52 5.91
CA VAL A 134 -10.88 -14.40 5.79
C VAL A 134 -10.55 -15.81 6.26
N GLU A 135 -11.45 -16.36 7.05
CA GLU A 135 -11.50 -17.78 7.38
C GLU A 135 -12.69 -18.44 6.68
N VAL A 136 -12.49 -19.69 6.26
CA VAL A 136 -13.57 -20.51 5.71
C VAL A 136 -14.02 -21.45 6.81
N ASP A 137 -15.29 -21.36 7.21
CA ASP A 137 -15.83 -22.26 8.22
C ASP A 137 -16.00 -23.69 7.66
N PRO A 138 -16.22 -24.72 8.50
CA PRO A 138 -16.39 -26.10 8.03
C PRO A 138 -17.54 -26.34 7.04
N ARG A 139 -18.43 -25.36 6.85
CA ARG A 139 -19.54 -25.40 5.90
C ARG A 139 -19.21 -24.70 4.58
N GLY A 140 -17.95 -24.25 4.41
CA GLY A 140 -17.50 -23.53 3.23
C GLY A 140 -17.91 -22.07 3.20
N ILE A 141 -18.33 -21.48 4.33
CA ILE A 141 -18.77 -20.08 4.38
C ILE A 141 -17.58 -19.19 4.72
N TYR A 142 -17.35 -18.19 3.88
CA TYR A 142 -16.31 -17.18 4.11
C TYR A 142 -16.73 -16.20 5.22
N ARG A 143 -15.82 -15.93 6.16
CA ARG A 143 -15.99 -14.94 7.22
C ARG A 143 -14.76 -14.07 7.37
N ILE A 144 -14.97 -12.76 7.38
CA ILE A 144 -13.95 -11.80 7.75
C ILE A 144 -13.68 -11.93 9.25
N VAL A 145 -12.41 -12.07 9.60
CA VAL A 145 -11.94 -12.24 10.98
C VAL A 145 -10.81 -11.27 11.28
N ASP A 146 -10.73 -10.81 12.53
CA ASP A 146 -9.58 -10.04 12.98
C ASP A 146 -8.51 -11.00 13.54
N PRO A 147 -7.28 -11.00 13.03
CA PRO A 147 -6.23 -11.86 13.55
C PRO A 147 -5.73 -11.44 14.94
N ARG A 148 -6.11 -10.25 15.44
CA ARG A 148 -5.69 -9.76 16.76
C ARG A 148 -6.55 -10.36 17.85
N LYS A 149 -5.91 -11.08 18.78
CA LYS A 149 -6.57 -11.82 19.87
C LYS A 149 -7.44 -10.96 20.79
N ASP A 150 -7.09 -9.69 20.98
CA ASP A 150 -7.77 -8.77 21.89
C ASP A 150 -8.82 -7.88 21.19
N PHE A 151 -9.08 -8.10 19.90
CA PHE A 151 -10.03 -7.29 19.16
C PHE A 151 -11.48 -7.78 19.34
N PRO A 152 -12.49 -6.90 19.45
CA PRO A 152 -13.87 -7.31 19.58
C PRO A 152 -14.29 -8.29 18.48
N THR A 153 -14.88 -9.43 18.87
CA THR A 153 -15.36 -10.47 17.95
C THR A 153 -16.74 -10.08 17.39
N LEU A 154 -16.82 -8.93 16.72
CA LEU A 154 -18.03 -8.56 15.99
C LEU A 154 -18.07 -9.27 14.64
N SER A 155 -19.26 -9.63 14.16
CA SER A 155 -19.41 -10.34 12.89
C SER A 155 -18.79 -9.54 11.74
N GLN A 156 -17.95 -10.20 10.94
CA GLN A 156 -17.24 -9.61 9.81
C GLN A 156 -16.35 -8.39 10.18
N SER A 157 -16.00 -8.22 11.46
CA SER A 157 -15.17 -7.08 11.87
C SER A 157 -13.69 -7.39 11.71
N GLU A 158 -12.95 -6.41 11.21
CA GLU A 158 -11.50 -6.46 11.16
C GLU A 158 -10.93 -5.04 11.13
N GLY A 159 -9.91 -4.76 11.93
CA GLY A 159 -9.30 -3.44 12.04
C GLY A 159 -7.83 -3.40 11.63
N THR A 160 -7.33 -4.41 10.90
CA THR A 160 -5.97 -4.35 10.34
C THR A 160 -5.95 -3.58 9.01
N TRP A 161 -4.75 -3.11 8.64
CA TRP A 161 -4.52 -2.29 7.46
C TRP A 161 -3.20 -2.70 6.84
N ILE A 162 -3.18 -2.77 5.50
CA ILE A 162 -1.95 -2.88 4.73
C ILE A 162 -1.36 -1.48 4.64
N ARG A 163 -0.14 -1.33 5.14
CA ARG A 163 0.59 -0.06 5.19
C ARG A 163 1.90 -0.23 4.49
N GLN A 164 2.13 0.59 3.47
CA GLN A 164 3.39 0.64 2.74
C GLN A 164 3.76 2.11 2.50
N ALA A 165 5.02 2.40 2.23
CA ALA A 165 5.44 3.69 1.73
C ALA A 165 6.65 3.53 0.82
N PHE A 166 6.75 4.39 -0.17
CA PHE A 166 7.80 4.30 -1.19
C PHE A 166 8.48 5.64 -1.31
N PHE A 167 9.81 5.62 -1.32
CA PHE A 167 10.64 6.78 -1.60
C PHE A 167 11.59 6.45 -2.74
N LEU A 168 11.50 7.20 -3.83
CA LEU A 168 12.35 7.09 -5.00
C LEU A 168 13.26 8.31 -5.04
N SER A 169 14.57 8.10 -5.12
CA SER A 169 15.55 9.16 -5.34
C SER A 169 16.37 8.85 -6.59
N TRP A 170 16.66 9.87 -7.38
CA TRP A 170 17.54 9.76 -8.54
C TRP A 170 18.35 11.03 -8.71
N GLY A 171 19.50 10.94 -9.36
CA GLY A 171 20.33 12.11 -9.64
C GLY A 171 21.73 11.71 -10.09
N PRO A 172 22.63 12.69 -10.23
CA PRO A 172 24.01 12.39 -10.58
C PRO A 172 24.66 11.52 -9.50
N GLY A 173 25.22 10.39 -9.90
CA GLY A 173 26.05 9.52 -9.07
C GLY A 173 27.46 10.08 -8.90
N ARG A 174 28.34 9.30 -8.27
CA ARG A 174 29.79 9.59 -8.28
C ARG A 174 30.36 9.24 -9.65
N GLY A 175 30.21 10.15 -10.62
CA GLY A 175 30.63 9.96 -12.02
C GLY A 175 29.77 10.75 -12.99
N ALA A 176 29.80 10.35 -14.27
CA ALA A 176 28.90 10.90 -15.32
C ALA A 176 27.53 10.20 -15.34
N GLU A 177 27.32 9.19 -14.50
CA GLU A 177 26.16 8.31 -14.53
C GLU A 177 25.08 8.74 -13.53
N THR A 178 23.83 8.37 -13.82
CA THR A 178 22.69 8.60 -12.93
C THR A 178 22.51 7.42 -11.98
N ASN A 179 22.35 7.70 -10.69
CA ASN A 179 22.05 6.69 -9.67
C ASN A 179 20.59 6.78 -9.29
N THR A 180 19.91 5.63 -9.21
CA THR A 180 18.51 5.52 -8.79
C THR A 180 18.40 4.63 -7.55
N THR A 181 17.67 5.09 -6.53
CA THR A 181 17.40 4.33 -5.31
C THR A 181 15.91 4.32 -5.02
N LEU A 182 15.33 3.12 -4.88
CA LEU A 182 13.99 2.92 -4.35
C LEU A 182 14.09 2.38 -2.92
N ILE A 183 13.38 3.00 -1.98
CA ILE A 183 13.21 2.51 -0.61
C ILE A 183 11.76 2.12 -0.42
N CYS A 184 11.53 0.87 -0.06
CA CYS A 184 10.21 0.29 0.19
C CYS A 184 10.05 0.07 1.70
N PHE A 185 9.26 0.90 2.37
CA PHE A 185 8.95 0.77 3.79
C PHE A 185 7.75 -0.15 3.97
N GLY A 186 7.96 -1.29 4.62
CA GLY A 186 6.91 -2.30 4.83
C GLY A 186 6.45 -2.97 3.54
N ALA A 187 7.37 -3.22 2.61
CA ALA A 187 7.08 -3.83 1.32
C ALA A 187 6.29 -5.14 1.47
N HIS A 188 5.29 -5.34 0.61
CA HIS A 188 4.61 -6.62 0.52
C HIS A 188 5.56 -7.72 0.00
N PRO A 189 5.53 -8.96 0.51
CA PRO A 189 6.47 -10.01 0.09
C PRO A 189 6.49 -10.30 -1.41
N GLU A 190 5.35 -10.16 -2.09
CA GLU A 190 5.29 -10.33 -3.55
C GLU A 190 6.01 -9.19 -4.29
N LEU A 191 6.01 -7.96 -3.76
CA LEU A 191 6.86 -6.88 -4.29
C LEU A 191 8.33 -7.24 -4.22
N GLU A 192 8.77 -7.80 -3.08
CA GLU A 192 10.16 -8.20 -2.90
C GLU A 192 10.56 -9.22 -3.95
N LYS A 193 9.78 -10.30 -4.12
CA LYS A 193 10.02 -11.33 -5.13
C LYS A 193 10.09 -10.76 -6.55
N ARG A 194 9.24 -9.77 -6.88
CA ARG A 194 9.25 -9.14 -8.19
C ARG A 194 10.51 -8.30 -8.44
N LEU A 195 10.97 -7.56 -7.43
CA LEU A 195 12.19 -6.78 -7.50
C LEU A 195 13.44 -7.69 -7.49
N GLU A 196 13.37 -8.84 -6.83
CA GLU A 196 14.37 -9.90 -6.96
C GLU A 196 14.39 -10.51 -8.37
N TYR A 197 13.23 -10.73 -8.98
CA TYR A 197 13.18 -11.20 -10.37
C TYR A 197 13.75 -10.17 -11.35
N LEU A 198 13.51 -8.87 -11.10
CA LEU A 198 14.15 -7.79 -11.87
C LEU A 198 15.68 -7.87 -11.81
N ALA A 199 16.25 -8.34 -10.70
CA ALA A 199 17.69 -8.52 -10.58
C ALA A 199 18.26 -9.50 -11.62
N LEU A 200 17.46 -10.48 -12.03
CA LEU A 200 17.87 -11.52 -12.98
C LEU A 200 17.70 -11.08 -14.45
N HIS A 201 17.14 -9.90 -14.73
CA HIS A 201 16.76 -9.50 -16.08
C HIS A 201 17.45 -8.20 -16.52
N PRO A 202 17.96 -8.09 -17.77
CA PRO A 202 18.66 -6.89 -18.27
C PRO A 202 17.79 -5.62 -18.32
N SER A 203 16.48 -5.74 -18.14
CA SER A 203 15.54 -4.61 -18.12
C SER A 203 15.72 -3.69 -16.92
N TRP A 204 16.51 -4.06 -15.89
CA TRP A 204 16.83 -3.15 -14.78
C TRP A 204 17.46 -1.82 -15.27
N THR A 205 18.17 -1.85 -16.40
CA THR A 205 18.78 -0.64 -16.98
C THR A 205 17.75 0.41 -17.38
N GLU A 206 16.50 0.01 -17.69
CA GLU A 206 15.40 0.94 -17.94
C GLU A 206 15.04 1.73 -16.67
N CYS A 207 15.20 1.16 -15.48
CA CYS A 207 14.95 1.85 -14.21
C CYS A 207 16.01 2.92 -13.89
N VAL A 208 17.19 2.83 -14.52
CA VAL A 208 18.21 3.87 -14.45
C VAL A 208 17.92 4.98 -15.48
N ARG A 209 17.56 4.59 -16.72
CA ARG A 209 17.19 5.55 -17.79
C ARG A 209 15.91 6.32 -17.46
N SER A 210 14.97 5.67 -16.79
CA SER A 210 13.68 6.19 -16.39
C SER A 210 13.35 5.74 -14.95
N PRO A 211 13.71 6.54 -13.93
CA PRO A 211 13.49 6.19 -12.52
C PRO A 211 12.05 5.79 -12.19
N PHE A 212 11.08 6.39 -12.89
CA PHE A 212 9.65 6.11 -12.69
C PHE A 212 9.22 4.70 -13.10
N THR A 213 10.03 3.95 -13.86
CA THR A 213 9.80 2.52 -14.10
C THR A 213 9.75 1.73 -12.78
N MET A 214 10.47 2.17 -11.74
CA MET A 214 10.34 1.60 -10.40
C MET A 214 8.93 1.76 -9.83
N PHE A 215 8.31 2.92 -10.04
CA PHE A 215 6.93 3.13 -9.63
C PHE A 215 5.92 2.37 -10.49
N VAL A 216 6.22 2.05 -11.75
CA VAL A 216 5.37 1.13 -12.53
C VAL A 216 5.30 -0.24 -11.85
N ILE A 217 6.45 -0.78 -11.43
CA ILE A 217 6.52 -2.08 -10.73
C ILE A 217 5.73 -2.02 -9.41
N VAL A 218 5.91 -0.94 -8.65
CA VAL A 218 5.19 -0.72 -7.38
C VAL A 218 3.67 -0.58 -7.63
N LEU A 219 3.24 0.21 -8.61
CA LEU A 219 1.82 0.40 -8.91
C LEU A 219 1.15 -0.91 -9.35
N ASP A 220 1.85 -1.74 -10.14
CA ASP A 220 1.34 -3.04 -10.54
C ASP A 220 1.11 -3.97 -9.34
N GLU A 221 2.05 -4.01 -8.39
CA GLU A 221 1.88 -4.77 -7.16
C GLU A 221 0.75 -4.21 -6.29
N LEU A 222 0.65 -2.89 -6.15
CA LEU A 222 -0.42 -2.25 -5.40
C LEU A 222 -1.80 -2.51 -6.02
N PHE A 223 -1.87 -2.58 -7.35
CA PHE A 223 -3.05 -3.04 -8.06
C PHE A 223 -3.40 -4.48 -7.66
N GLN A 224 -2.45 -5.42 -7.69
CA GLN A 224 -2.70 -6.82 -7.31
C GLN A 224 -3.18 -6.95 -5.85
N VAL A 225 -2.53 -6.23 -4.93
CA VAL A 225 -2.92 -6.20 -3.52
C VAL A 225 -4.36 -5.70 -3.38
N LEU A 226 -4.69 -4.55 -3.95
CA LEU A 226 -6.04 -3.99 -3.88
C LEU A 226 -7.07 -4.92 -4.56
N ASP A 227 -6.76 -5.44 -5.74
CA ASP A 227 -7.62 -6.35 -6.49
C ASP A 227 -8.00 -7.57 -5.66
N HIS A 228 -7.01 -8.17 -5.01
CA HIS A 228 -7.19 -9.31 -4.13
C HIS A 228 -8.12 -8.98 -2.95
N GLN A 229 -7.95 -7.82 -2.30
CA GLN A 229 -8.84 -7.40 -1.21
C GLN A 229 -10.28 -7.21 -1.70
N VAL A 230 -10.47 -6.65 -2.90
CA VAL A 230 -11.80 -6.44 -3.50
C VAL A 230 -12.48 -7.77 -3.83
N TRP A 231 -11.76 -8.74 -4.37
CA TRP A 231 -12.30 -10.08 -4.62
C TRP A 231 -12.67 -10.79 -3.31
N THR A 232 -11.79 -10.71 -2.33
CA THR A 232 -11.99 -11.32 -1.01
C THR A 232 -13.28 -10.82 -0.35
N VAL A 233 -13.49 -9.50 -0.28
CA VAL A 233 -14.75 -8.96 0.27
C VAL A 233 -15.97 -9.26 -0.61
N SER A 234 -15.78 -9.34 -1.94
CA SER A 234 -16.85 -9.68 -2.87
C SER A 234 -17.35 -11.11 -2.68
N ASP A 235 -16.44 -12.06 -2.42
CA ASP A 235 -16.79 -13.46 -2.19
C ASP A 235 -17.52 -13.65 -0.87
N VAL A 236 -17.05 -13.00 0.22
CA VAL A 236 -17.77 -12.95 1.50
C VAL A 236 -19.18 -12.37 1.32
N PHE A 237 -19.29 -11.24 0.60
CA PHE A 237 -20.58 -10.61 0.36
C PHE A 237 -21.50 -11.48 -0.49
N ARG A 238 -20.98 -12.20 -1.50
CA ARG A 238 -21.79 -13.09 -2.36
C ARG A 238 -22.54 -14.14 -1.54
N ASP A 239 -21.89 -14.74 -0.54
CA ASP A 239 -22.54 -15.73 0.34
C ASP A 239 -23.68 -15.11 1.17
N ILE A 240 -23.50 -13.87 1.62
CA ILE A 240 -24.49 -13.14 2.41
C ILE A 240 -25.67 -12.70 1.53
N GLU A 241 -25.37 -12.15 0.35
CA GLU A 241 -26.32 -11.77 -0.69
C GLU A 241 -27.23 -12.96 -1.04
N MET A 242 -26.64 -14.11 -1.36
CA MET A 242 -27.40 -15.33 -1.70
C MET A 242 -28.29 -15.82 -0.56
N LYS A 243 -27.82 -15.77 0.70
CA LYS A 243 -28.64 -16.16 1.87
C LYS A 243 -29.83 -15.23 2.07
N ILE A 244 -29.63 -13.93 1.89
CA ILE A 244 -30.71 -12.94 2.04
C ILE A 244 -31.74 -13.12 0.92
N LEU A 245 -31.30 -13.28 -0.33
CA LEU A 245 -32.21 -13.46 -1.47
C LEU A 245 -33.07 -14.72 -1.33
N ARG A 246 -32.49 -15.85 -0.90
CA ARG A 246 -33.25 -17.09 -0.65
C ARG A 246 -34.31 -16.92 0.45
N ARG A 247 -34.00 -16.16 1.50
CA ARG A 247 -34.97 -15.87 2.58
C ARG A 247 -36.08 -14.93 2.11
N ALA A 248 -35.73 -13.96 1.27
CA ALA A 248 -36.70 -13.06 0.64
C ALA A 248 -37.68 -13.85 -0.24
N GLU A 249 -37.17 -14.79 -1.04
CA GLU A 249 -37.97 -15.69 -1.87
C GLU A 249 -38.90 -16.59 -1.04
N ALA A 250 -38.40 -17.13 0.07
CA ALA A 250 -39.18 -17.96 0.98
C ALA A 250 -40.17 -17.18 1.86
N TRP A 251 -40.15 -15.84 1.82
CA TRP A 251 -40.89 -14.94 2.72
C TRP A 251 -40.79 -15.39 4.19
N ASP A 252 -39.55 -15.46 4.72
CA ASP A 252 -39.29 -15.81 6.12
C ASP A 252 -38.99 -14.55 6.98
N PRO A 253 -40.03 -13.83 7.46
CA PRO A 253 -39.87 -12.62 8.26
C PRO A 253 -39.32 -12.88 9.68
N GLY A 254 -39.29 -14.15 10.13
CA GLY A 254 -38.73 -14.54 11.42
C GLY A 254 -37.21 -14.71 11.40
N SER A 255 -36.60 -14.69 10.22
CA SER A 255 -35.17 -14.91 10.06
C SER A 255 -34.33 -13.76 10.65
N GLN A 256 -33.44 -14.08 11.58
CA GLN A 256 -32.46 -13.12 12.08
C GLN A 256 -31.46 -12.78 10.98
N PHE A 257 -31.35 -11.50 10.64
CA PHE A 257 -30.35 -10.97 9.73
C PHE A 257 -29.13 -10.46 10.50
N ASP A 258 -27.94 -10.75 9.97
CA ASP A 258 -26.68 -10.27 10.55
C ASP A 258 -26.41 -8.82 10.10
N PHE A 259 -27.12 -7.87 10.71
CA PHE A 259 -26.96 -6.44 10.43
C PHE A 259 -25.55 -5.94 10.74
N VAL A 260 -24.91 -6.49 11.78
CA VAL A 260 -23.55 -6.13 12.18
C VAL A 260 -22.57 -6.55 11.08
N GLY A 261 -22.66 -7.79 10.60
CA GLY A 261 -21.84 -8.28 9.51
C GLY A 261 -22.04 -7.49 8.22
N LEU A 262 -23.29 -7.17 7.87
CA LEU A 262 -23.60 -6.38 6.68
C LEU A 262 -23.07 -4.94 6.77
N HIS A 263 -23.20 -4.31 7.94
CA HIS A 263 -22.61 -3.00 8.22
C HIS A 263 -21.08 -3.02 8.10
N ASN A 264 -20.43 -4.02 8.70
CA ASN A 264 -18.96 -4.12 8.65
C ASN A 264 -18.46 -4.37 7.23
N ILE A 265 -19.15 -5.18 6.42
CA ILE A 265 -18.84 -5.34 4.99
C ILE A 265 -18.98 -4.03 4.24
N SER A 266 -20.09 -3.30 4.44
CA SER A 266 -20.28 -1.99 3.83
C SER A 266 -19.14 -1.04 4.21
N LYS A 267 -18.72 -1.03 5.48
CA LYS A 267 -17.61 -0.23 5.99
C LYS A 267 -16.27 -0.61 5.33
N HIS A 268 -15.98 -1.91 5.19
CA HIS A 268 -14.78 -2.39 4.50
C HIS A 268 -14.75 -1.94 3.04
N ILE A 269 -15.88 -2.03 2.33
CA ILE A 269 -16.01 -1.55 0.96
C ILE A 269 -15.74 -0.05 0.87
N THR A 270 -16.29 0.76 1.79
CA THR A 270 -16.01 2.20 1.85
C THR A 270 -14.51 2.48 1.98
N HIS A 271 -13.81 1.77 2.86
CA HIS A 271 -12.36 1.93 3.00
C HIS A 271 -11.60 1.51 1.73
N LEU A 272 -12.00 0.40 1.09
CA LEU A 272 -11.38 -0.03 -0.17
C LEU A 272 -11.63 0.96 -1.31
N VAL A 273 -12.81 1.61 -1.37
CA VAL A 273 -13.09 2.71 -2.30
C VAL A 273 -12.13 3.88 -2.07
N GLU A 274 -11.92 4.25 -0.82
CA GLU A 274 -10.98 5.32 -0.45
C GLU A 274 -9.55 4.99 -0.90
N SER A 275 -9.07 3.77 -0.60
CA SER A 275 -7.75 3.28 -1.01
C SER A 275 -7.59 3.22 -2.53
N ALA A 276 -8.60 2.73 -3.24
CA ALA A 276 -8.58 2.63 -4.69
C ALA A 276 -8.51 4.01 -5.36
N ASN A 277 -9.32 4.95 -4.89
CA ASN A 277 -9.29 6.33 -5.38
C ASN A 277 -7.94 6.99 -5.10
N ALA A 278 -7.40 6.80 -3.88
CA ALA A 278 -6.09 7.33 -3.53
C ALA A 278 -4.99 6.80 -4.47
N LEU A 279 -4.98 5.50 -4.77
CA LEU A 279 -4.01 4.92 -5.71
C LEU A 279 -4.18 5.44 -7.14
N VAL A 280 -5.42 5.61 -7.63
CA VAL A 280 -5.67 6.23 -8.95
C VAL A 280 -5.10 7.64 -9.01
N TYR A 281 -5.31 8.43 -7.95
CA TYR A 281 -4.77 9.78 -7.90
C TYR A 281 -3.25 9.81 -7.78
N THR A 282 -2.66 8.93 -6.97
CA THR A 282 -1.20 8.79 -6.88
C THR A 282 -0.59 8.40 -8.23
N ALA A 283 -1.21 7.48 -8.97
CA ALA A 283 -0.77 7.11 -10.32
C ALA A 283 -0.86 8.31 -11.29
N ASP A 284 -1.87 9.16 -11.16
CA ASP A 284 -2.01 10.40 -11.93
C ASP A 284 -0.91 11.42 -11.58
N ASP A 285 -0.64 11.63 -10.29
CA ASP A 285 0.42 12.53 -9.80
C ASP A 285 1.82 12.04 -10.25
N ILE A 286 2.06 10.72 -10.22
CA ILE A 286 3.25 10.07 -10.78
C ILE A 286 3.34 10.29 -12.29
N HIS A 287 2.24 10.10 -13.01
CA HIS A 287 2.19 10.29 -14.46
C HIS A 287 2.56 11.72 -14.87
N ILE A 288 1.97 12.71 -14.19
CA ILE A 288 2.29 14.14 -14.40
C ILE A 288 3.78 14.40 -14.13
N HIS A 289 4.30 13.91 -12.99
CA HIS A 289 5.71 14.12 -12.65
C HIS A 289 6.65 13.45 -13.66
N SER A 290 6.32 12.24 -14.14
CA SER A 290 7.14 11.54 -15.12
C SER A 290 7.27 12.31 -16.44
N LYS A 291 6.22 13.03 -16.87
CA LYS A 291 6.24 13.89 -18.06
C LYS A 291 7.03 15.18 -17.86
N GLU A 292 6.96 15.77 -16.67
CA GLU A 292 7.71 17.00 -16.36
C GLU A 292 9.21 16.74 -16.26
N LEU A 293 9.61 15.51 -15.92
CA LEU A 293 11.00 15.07 -15.90
C LEU A 293 11.62 14.88 -17.30
N ALA A 294 10.89 15.15 -18.40
CA ALA A 294 11.38 15.03 -19.77
C ALA A 294 12.56 15.99 -20.06
N SER A 295 13.73 15.59 -19.57
CA SER A 295 15.08 16.12 -19.76
C SER A 295 15.84 15.13 -20.67
N PRO A 296 16.90 15.53 -21.39
CA PRO A 296 17.29 14.94 -22.69
C PRO A 296 17.97 13.56 -22.64
N LEU A 297 17.92 12.83 -21.52
CA LEU A 297 18.69 11.59 -21.34
C LEU A 297 18.17 10.42 -22.19
N ASP A 298 16.84 10.25 -22.32
CA ASP A 298 16.21 9.31 -23.27
C ASP A 298 14.69 9.54 -23.40
N PRO A 299 14.24 10.35 -24.38
CA PRO A 299 12.81 10.61 -24.60
C PRO A 299 11.98 9.35 -24.85
N ALA A 300 12.56 8.31 -25.44
CA ALA A 300 11.83 7.08 -25.78
C ALA A 300 11.54 6.25 -24.52
N SER A 301 12.51 6.13 -23.60
CA SER A 301 12.30 5.42 -22.33
C SER A 301 11.31 6.13 -21.41
N ILE A 302 11.33 7.47 -21.38
CA ILE A 302 10.35 8.28 -20.66
C ILE A 302 8.95 8.09 -21.24
N GLN A 303 8.82 8.09 -22.57
CA GLN A 303 7.54 7.86 -23.24
C GLN A 303 6.97 6.46 -22.93
N ARG A 304 7.80 5.41 -22.99
CA ARG A 304 7.39 4.04 -22.63
C ARG A 304 6.90 3.97 -21.18
N THR A 305 7.68 4.53 -20.26
CA THR A 305 7.31 4.58 -18.83
C THR A 305 5.99 5.33 -18.62
N SER A 306 5.79 6.46 -19.31
CA SER A 306 4.54 7.22 -19.26
C SER A 306 3.34 6.39 -19.75
N ILE A 307 3.51 5.56 -20.79
CA ILE A 307 2.45 4.66 -21.29
C ILE A 307 2.14 3.58 -20.25
N GLU A 308 3.17 3.02 -19.62
CA GLU A 308 3.00 2.00 -18.57
C GLU A 308 2.30 2.55 -17.33
N ILE A 309 2.65 3.75 -16.86
CA ILE A 309 1.95 4.41 -15.74
C ILE A 309 0.46 4.63 -16.08
N GLU A 310 0.18 5.10 -17.29
CA GLU A 310 -1.21 5.30 -17.75
C GLU A 310 -1.98 3.97 -17.82
N TYR A 311 -1.31 2.88 -18.23
CA TYR A 311 -1.89 1.54 -18.18
C TYR A 311 -2.22 1.10 -16.74
N GLN A 312 -1.27 1.28 -15.80
CA GLN A 312 -1.47 0.96 -14.39
C GLN A 312 -2.63 1.76 -13.77
N LYS A 313 -2.71 3.05 -14.09
CA LYS A 313 -3.86 3.90 -13.70
C LYS A 313 -5.19 3.34 -14.19
N ARG A 314 -5.26 2.84 -15.43
CA ARG A 314 -6.49 2.23 -15.99
C ARG A 314 -6.85 0.92 -15.31
N LEU A 315 -5.88 0.11 -14.91
CA LEU A 315 -6.12 -1.08 -14.11
C LEU A 315 -6.72 -0.71 -12.75
N LEU A 316 -6.17 0.29 -12.06
CA LEU A 316 -6.73 0.81 -10.81
C LEU A 316 -8.15 1.37 -10.99
N GLN A 317 -8.43 2.08 -12.09
CA GLN A 317 -9.78 2.54 -12.42
C GLN A 317 -10.76 1.38 -12.68
N SER A 318 -10.30 0.24 -13.21
CA SER A 318 -11.13 -0.95 -13.33
C SER A 318 -11.52 -1.50 -11.95
N VAL A 319 -10.63 -1.43 -10.95
CA VAL A 319 -10.94 -1.79 -9.57
C VAL A 319 -11.99 -0.83 -8.97
N THR A 320 -11.87 0.47 -9.18
CA THR A 320 -12.85 1.45 -8.65
C THR A 320 -14.25 1.21 -9.23
N LEU A 321 -14.37 0.84 -10.51
CA LEU A 321 -15.65 0.47 -11.12
C LEU A 321 -16.27 -0.77 -10.47
N ARG A 322 -15.46 -1.77 -10.14
CA ARG A 322 -15.93 -2.98 -9.43
C ARG A 322 -16.37 -2.68 -8.02
N LEU A 323 -15.63 -1.85 -7.29
CA LEU A 323 -16.01 -1.39 -5.96
C LEU A 323 -17.33 -0.59 -5.98
N ALA A 324 -17.52 0.30 -6.96
CA ALA A 324 -18.76 1.05 -7.14
C ALA A 324 -19.96 0.12 -7.45
N SER A 325 -19.75 -0.95 -8.22
CA SER A 325 -20.77 -1.98 -8.44
C SER A 325 -21.10 -2.75 -7.15
N LEU A 326 -20.07 -3.17 -6.41
CA LEU A 326 -20.23 -3.89 -5.15
C LEU A 326 -20.96 -3.04 -4.10
N GLU A 327 -20.57 -1.78 -3.92
CA GLU A 327 -21.22 -0.83 -3.00
C GLU A 327 -22.74 -0.71 -3.29
N LYS A 328 -23.11 -0.54 -4.57
CA LYS A 328 -24.52 -0.50 -4.99
C LYS A 328 -25.27 -1.79 -4.66
N ARG A 329 -24.64 -2.96 -4.87
CA ARG A 329 -25.25 -4.25 -4.53
C ARG A 329 -25.46 -4.38 -3.02
N VAL A 330 -24.46 -4.02 -2.21
CA VAL A 330 -24.60 -4.02 -0.74
C VAL A 330 -25.74 -3.10 -0.30
N GLN A 331 -25.83 -1.89 -0.85
CA GLN A 331 -26.91 -0.97 -0.53
C GLN A 331 -28.30 -1.53 -0.89
N ASN A 332 -28.43 -2.21 -2.03
CA ASN A 332 -29.68 -2.87 -2.43
C ASN A 332 -30.07 -3.98 -1.44
N ILE A 333 -29.10 -4.78 -1.01
CA ILE A 333 -29.32 -5.85 -0.04
C ILE A 333 -29.67 -5.30 1.34
N VAL A 334 -29.01 -4.25 1.82
CA VAL A 334 -29.39 -3.54 3.06
C VAL A 334 -30.84 -3.07 2.98
N ASN A 335 -31.23 -2.42 1.87
CA ASN A 335 -32.60 -1.94 1.68
C ASN A 335 -33.63 -3.08 1.66
N LEU A 336 -33.29 -4.21 1.03
CA LEU A 336 -34.16 -5.38 1.00
C LEU A 336 -34.36 -5.95 2.40
N VAL A 337 -33.28 -6.12 3.17
CA VAL A 337 -33.35 -6.64 4.55
C VAL A 337 -34.23 -5.74 5.43
N ILE A 338 -34.05 -4.41 5.35
CA ILE A 338 -34.87 -3.46 6.12
C ILE A 338 -36.36 -3.63 5.76
N ARG A 339 -36.70 -3.77 4.47
CA ARG A 339 -38.10 -3.98 4.04
C ARG A 339 -38.66 -5.30 4.55
N LEU A 340 -37.91 -6.39 4.46
CA LEU A 340 -38.35 -7.71 4.96
C LEU A 340 -38.55 -7.71 6.48
N HIS A 341 -37.74 -6.95 7.21
CA HIS A 341 -37.86 -6.83 8.67
C HIS A 341 -39.01 -5.93 9.11
N MET A 342 -39.34 -4.88 8.32
CA MET A 342 -40.37 -3.90 8.69
C MET A 342 -41.79 -4.26 8.25
N ILE A 343 -42.00 -5.18 7.31
CA ILE A 343 -43.35 -5.59 6.88
C ILE A 343 -43.93 -6.57 7.91
N PRO A 344 -45.00 -6.21 8.64
CA PRO A 344 -45.67 -7.14 9.54
C PRO A 344 -46.37 -8.23 8.73
N HIS A 345 -46.33 -9.46 9.26
CA HIS A 345 -46.93 -10.63 8.62
C HIS A 345 -48.45 -10.48 8.46
N PRO A 346 -49.02 -10.62 7.24
CA PRO A 346 -50.47 -10.58 7.04
C PRO A 346 -51.23 -11.84 7.52
N ALA A 347 -50.59 -12.83 8.16
CA ALA A 347 -51.26 -14.11 8.50
C ALA A 347 -51.55 -14.32 9.99
N LYS A 348 -51.40 -13.30 10.84
CA LYS A 348 -51.86 -13.38 12.24
C LYS A 348 -53.26 -12.81 12.49
N GLU A 349 -53.94 -12.25 11.48
CA GLU A 349 -55.29 -11.69 11.65
C GLU A 349 -56.44 -12.58 11.17
N LEU A 350 -56.17 -13.77 10.61
CA LEU A 350 -57.21 -14.65 10.06
C LEU A 350 -57.52 -15.93 10.86
N THR A 351 -56.96 -16.09 12.08
CA THR A 351 -57.22 -17.27 12.93
C THR A 351 -57.77 -16.95 14.33
N SER A 352 -58.07 -15.68 14.66
CA SER A 352 -58.70 -15.32 15.94
C SER A 352 -60.22 -15.08 15.85
N SER A 353 -60.86 -15.49 14.76
CA SER A 353 -62.30 -15.36 14.55
C SER A 353 -62.90 -16.61 13.91
N LEU A 354 -62.72 -17.76 14.57
CA LEU A 354 -63.60 -18.93 14.44
C LEU A 354 -63.83 -19.56 15.82
#